data_AF-A0A4Y2CRK8-F1
#
_entry.id   AF-A0A4Y2CRK8-F1
#
_cell.length_a   1.000
_cell.length_b   1.000
_cell.length_c   1.000
_cell.angle_alpha   90.00
_cell.angle_beta   90.00
_cell.angle_gamma   90.00
#
_symmetry.space_group_name_H-M   'P 1'
#
loop_
_entity.id
_entity.type
_entity.pdbx_description
1 polymer ?
#
loop_
_entity_poly.entity_id
_entity_poly.type
_entity_poly.pdbx_seq_one_letter_code
_entity_poly.pdbx_strand_id
1 'polypeptide(L)'
;ISLKTATGEKTEIRGKLDASIECGSRKFHHRIYVADITYPCILGLDFLQKFNFIVDLEKNDIRTGGEEIPLFPSVYSSVRSSWTVQICRNELS
;
A
#
# COMPACT_ATOMS: atom_id res chain seq x y z
N ILE A 1 -17.44 -9.54 -1.51
CA ILE A 1 -16.77 -8.38 -2.15
C ILE A 1 -15.46 -8.88 -2.74
N SER A 2 -15.15 -8.52 -3.98
CA SER A 2 -13.97 -9.04 -4.70
C SER A 2 -13.15 -7.90 -5.25
N LEU A 3 -11.85 -8.12 -5.37
CA LEU A 3 -10.93 -7.22 -6.04
C LEU A 3 -10.74 -7.69 -7.47
N LYS A 4 -10.71 -6.76 -8.40
CA LYS A 4 -10.36 -7.03 -9.79
C LYS A 4 -8.97 -6.48 -10.07
N THR A 5 -8.06 -7.32 -10.56
CA THR A 5 -6.72 -6.91 -10.96
C THR A 5 -6.75 -6.21 -12.32
N ALA A 6 -5.65 -5.57 -12.71
CA ALA A 6 -5.50 -4.98 -14.04
C ALA A 6 -5.60 -6.02 -15.18
N THR A 7 -5.25 -7.29 -14.92
CA THR A 7 -5.41 -8.40 -15.87
C THR A 7 -6.85 -8.91 -15.95
N GLY A 8 -7.75 -8.41 -15.08
CA GLY A 8 -9.15 -8.80 -15.04
C GLY A 8 -9.44 -10.01 -14.15
N GLU A 9 -8.41 -10.61 -13.54
CA GLU A 9 -8.58 -11.64 -12.52
C GLU A 9 -9.32 -11.10 -11.32
N LYS A 10 -10.12 -11.95 -10.70
CA LYS A 10 -10.86 -11.62 -9.49
C LYS A 10 -10.28 -12.40 -8.33
N THR A 11 -9.94 -11.71 -7.25
CA THR A 11 -9.60 -12.34 -5.98
C THR A 11 -10.61 -11.93 -4.92
N GLU A 12 -11.02 -12.88 -4.08
CA GLU A 12 -11.98 -12.61 -3.02
C GLU A 12 -11.31 -11.90 -1.85
N ILE A 13 -12.00 -10.90 -1.31
CA ILE A 13 -11.60 -10.29 -0.04
C ILE A 13 -12.05 -11.22 1.09
N ARG A 14 -11.08 -11.71 1.86
CA ARG A 14 -11.29 -12.55 3.05
C ARG A 14 -11.80 -11.74 4.23
N GLY A 15 -11.46 -10.45 4.33
CA GLY A 15 -11.93 -9.59 5.40
C GLY A 15 -11.33 -8.19 5.39
N LYS A 16 -11.57 -7.46 6.49
CA LYS A 16 -10.98 -6.14 6.77
C LYS A 16 -10.30 -6.17 8.13
N LEU A 17 -9.19 -5.44 8.28
CA LEU A 17 -8.47 -5.30 9.54
C LEU A 17 -8.09 -3.82 9.74
N ASP A 18 -8.14 -3.31 10.96
CA ASP A 18 -7.56 -2.01 11.28
C ASP A 18 -6.07 -2.22 11.62
N ALA A 19 -5.19 -1.59 10.86
CA ALA A 19 -3.73 -1.78 10.97
C ALA A 19 -3.00 -0.44 11.01
N SER A 20 -1.77 -0.46 11.54
CA SER A 20 -0.86 0.67 11.49
C SER A 20 0.21 0.41 10.43
N ILE A 21 0.26 1.27 9.42
CA ILE A 21 1.24 1.22 8.32
C ILE A 21 2.34 2.22 8.63
N GLU A 22 3.60 1.78 8.58
CA GLU A 22 4.76 2.65 8.78
C GLU A 22 5.42 2.96 7.42
N CYS A 23 5.69 4.24 7.17
CA CYS A 23 6.41 4.72 6.00
C CYS A 23 7.40 5.80 6.47
N GLY A 24 8.71 5.52 6.35
CA GLY A 24 9.73 6.43 6.90
C GLY A 24 9.63 6.50 8.42
N SER A 25 9.58 7.71 8.99
CA SER A 25 9.39 7.91 10.43
C SER A 25 7.92 7.95 10.87
N ARG A 26 6.99 7.87 9.91
CA ARG A 26 5.57 8.15 10.12
C ARG A 26 4.76 6.87 10.20
N LYS A 27 3.72 6.91 11.04
CA LYS A 27 2.79 5.80 11.26
C LYS A 27 1.36 6.22 10.97
N PHE A 28 0.65 5.43 10.16
CA PHE A 28 -0.68 5.71 9.66
C PHE A 28 -1.66 4.63 10.08
N HIS A 29 -2.77 5.00 10.71
CA HIS A 29 -3.83 4.05 11.05
C HIS A 29 -4.84 3.96 9.91
N HIS A 30 -5.03 2.77 9.35
CA HIS A 30 -5.92 2.58 8.22
C HIS A 30 -6.59 1.20 8.24
N ARG A 31 -7.80 1.12 7.71
CA ARG A 31 -8.52 -0.13 7.54
C ARG A 31 -8.11 -0.79 6.24
N ILE A 32 -7.42 -1.92 6.33
CA ILE A 32 -6.91 -2.66 5.19
C ILE A 32 -7.86 -3.79 4.79
N TYR A 33 -7.72 -4.23 3.55
CA TYR A 33 -8.37 -5.44 3.03
C TYR A 33 -7.41 -6.62 3.08
N VAL A 34 -7.92 -7.78 3.50
CA VAL A 34 -7.17 -9.04 3.48
C VAL A 34 -7.68 -9.86 2.30
N ALA A 35 -6.78 -10.25 1.39
CA ALA A 35 -7.08 -11.06 0.22
C ALA A 35 -5.88 -11.97 -0.10
N ASP A 36 -6.12 -13.01 -0.89
CA ASP A 36 -5.05 -13.85 -1.42
C ASP A 36 -4.45 -13.16 -2.66
N ILE A 37 -3.26 -12.58 -2.50
CA ILE A 37 -2.55 -11.84 -3.55
C ILE A 37 -1.10 -12.32 -3.64
N THR A 38 -0.51 -12.23 -4.83
CA THR A 38 0.87 -12.66 -5.09
C THR A 38 1.93 -11.75 -4.48
N TYR A 39 1.59 -10.48 -4.24
CA TYR A 39 2.49 -9.50 -3.65
C TYR A 39 2.30 -9.43 -2.13
N PRO A 40 3.36 -9.17 -1.34
CA PRO A 40 3.25 -9.05 0.12
C PRO A 40 2.29 -7.95 0.58
N CYS A 41 2.19 -6.89 -0.22
CA CYS A 41 1.34 -5.73 -0.02
C CYS A 41 1.19 -5.00 -1.36
N ILE A 42 0.03 -4.40 -1.58
CA ILE A 42 -0.20 -3.37 -2.61
C ILE A 42 -0.46 -2.08 -1.84
N LEU A 43 -0.19 -0.89 -2.39
CA LEU A 43 -0.64 0.38 -1.81
C LEU A 43 -1.68 1.02 -2.76
N GLY A 44 -2.95 0.96 -2.38
CA GLY A 44 -4.08 1.59 -3.05
C GLY A 44 -4.04 3.13 -3.08
N LEU A 45 -4.67 3.71 -4.10
CA LEU A 45 -4.64 5.15 -4.35
C LEU A 45 -5.39 5.97 -3.29
N ASP A 46 -6.42 5.40 -2.66
CA ASP A 46 -7.24 6.09 -1.67
C ASP A 46 -6.46 6.46 -0.39
N PHE A 47 -5.57 5.59 0.07
CA PHE A 47 -4.69 5.83 1.20
C PHE A 47 -3.63 6.85 0.81
N LEU A 48 -3.06 6.74 -0.40
CA LEU A 48 -2.11 7.72 -0.91
C LEU A 48 -2.75 9.12 -0.90
N GLN A 49 -3.99 9.23 -1.38
CA GLN A 49 -4.75 10.48 -1.36
C GLN A 49 -5.09 10.92 0.07
N LYS A 50 -5.59 10.01 0.91
CA LYS A 50 -6.01 10.29 2.28
C LYS A 50 -4.88 10.85 3.15
N PHE A 51 -3.66 10.36 2.96
CA PHE A 51 -2.50 10.76 3.75
C PHE A 51 -1.52 11.66 2.97
N ASN A 52 -1.98 12.26 1.87
CA ASN A 52 -1.24 13.24 1.07
C ASN A 52 0.14 12.73 0.63
N PHE A 53 0.20 11.48 0.20
CA PHE A 53 1.37 10.92 -0.46
C PHE A 53 1.49 11.47 -1.88
N ILE A 54 2.71 11.80 -2.28
CA ILE A 54 3.05 12.15 -3.66
C ILE A 54 3.97 11.04 -4.17
N VAL A 55 3.62 10.44 -5.30
CA VAL A 55 4.47 9.44 -5.95
C VAL A 55 5.25 10.17 -7.05
N ASP A 56 6.57 10.24 -6.92
CA ASP A 56 7.48 10.83 -7.90
C ASP A 56 8.20 9.69 -8.64
N LEU A 57 7.67 9.35 -9.83
CA LEU A 57 8.21 8.28 -10.64
C LEU A 57 9.54 8.65 -11.32
N GLU A 58 9.83 9.94 -11.50
CA GLU A 58 11.10 10.40 -12.07
C GLU A 58 12.24 10.15 -11.07
N LYS A 59 11.99 10.46 -9.79
CA LYS A 59 12.95 10.24 -8.71
C LYS A 59 12.89 8.84 -8.11
N ASN A 60 11.88 8.05 -8.48
CA ASN A 60 11.57 6.76 -7.85
C ASN A 60 11.38 6.89 -6.33
N ASP A 61 10.68 7.94 -5.89
CA ASP A 61 10.41 8.21 -4.48
C ASP A 61 8.89 8.38 -4.20
N ILE A 62 8.54 8.22 -2.93
CA ILE A 62 7.25 8.57 -2.36
C ILE A 62 7.50 9.65 -1.32
N ARG A 63 6.77 10.77 -1.41
CA ARG A 63 6.84 11.86 -0.45
C ARG A 63 5.65 11.89 0.48
N THR A 64 5.87 12.07 1.77
CA THR A 64 4.82 12.35 2.75
C THR A 64 5.32 13.25 3.87
N GLY A 65 4.57 14.32 4.15
CA GLY A 65 4.88 15.27 5.22
C GLY A 65 6.34 15.74 5.28
N GLY A 66 6.93 16.03 4.12
CA GLY A 66 8.29 16.52 3.99
C GLY A 66 9.39 15.45 3.98
N GLU A 67 9.05 14.17 4.15
CA GLU A 67 9.99 13.05 4.01
C GLU A 67 9.92 12.47 2.60
N GLU A 68 11.08 12.05 2.09
CA GLU A 68 11.21 11.34 0.82
C GLU A 68 11.62 9.89 1.10
N ILE A 69 10.83 8.95 0.60
CA ILE A 69 10.99 7.52 0.85
C ILE A 69 11.24 6.84 -0.51
N PRO A 70 12.42 6.27 -0.76
CA PRO A 70 12.69 5.59 -2.02
C PRO A 70 11.73 4.41 -2.24
N LEU A 71 11.20 4.27 -3.46
CA LEU A 71 10.36 3.12 -3.87
C LEU A 71 11.15 1.81 -3.86
N PHE A 72 12.43 1.89 -4.22
CA PHE A 72 13.37 0.77 -4.27
C PHE A 72 14.57 1.09 -3.40
N PRO A 73 14.62 0.63 -2.13
CA PRO A 73 15.81 0.80 -1.31
C PRO A 73 16.99 0.07 -1.95
N SER A 74 18.13 0.75 -2.11
CA SER A 74 19.31 0.28 -2.87
C SER A 74 20.10 -0.85 -2.19
N VAL A 75 19.58 -1.45 -1.11
CA VAL A 75 20.21 -2.57 -0.43
C VAL A 75 19.11 -3.43 0.20
N TYR A 76 19.07 -4.72 -0.15
CA TYR A 76 18.38 -5.76 0.62
C TYR A 76 19.07 -5.97 1.98
N SER A 77 19.24 -4.91 2.78
CA SER A 77 19.76 -5.02 4.15
C SER A 77 18.58 -5.17 5.10
N SER A 78 18.17 -6.43 5.29
CA SER A 78 17.56 -6.99 6.50
C SER A 78 16.79 -6.00 7.39
N VAL A 79 15.60 -5.55 6.95
CA VAL A 79 14.55 -5.14 7.89
C VAL A 79 13.56 -6.29 7.99
N ARG A 80 13.75 -7.10 9.03
CA ARG A 80 12.74 -8.05 9.52
C ARG A 80 11.60 -7.26 10.15
N SER A 81 10.56 -6.94 9.38
CA SER A 81 9.27 -6.55 9.94
C SER A 81 8.14 -7.09 9.05
N SER A 82 7.49 -8.12 9.56
CA SER A 82 6.23 -8.72 9.09
C SER A 82 5.16 -7.69 8.70
N TRP A 83 4.67 -7.82 7.46
CA TRP A 83 3.34 -7.51 6.87
C TRP A 83 2.62 -6.19 7.19
N THR A 84 2.09 -5.53 6.14
CA THR A 84 0.71 -4.97 6.08
C THR A 84 0.33 -4.61 4.63
N VAL A 85 -0.85 -5.04 4.16
CA VAL A 85 -1.47 -4.91 2.82
C VAL A 85 -2.24 -3.58 2.66
N GLN A 86 -2.34 -2.99 1.46
CA GLN A 86 -3.32 -1.93 1.12
C GLN A 86 -3.87 -2.06 -0.31
N ILE A 87 -5.08 -2.57 -0.47
CA ILE A 87 -5.73 -2.62 -1.79
C ILE A 87 -6.88 -1.64 -1.82
N CYS A 88 -6.80 -0.65 -2.72
CA CYS A 88 -7.97 0.14 -3.10
C CYS A 88 -7.94 0.51 -4.57
N ARG A 89 -9.05 0.18 -5.23
CA ARG A 89 -9.67 1.08 -6.19
C ARG A 89 -11.17 1.14 -5.97
N ASN A 90 -11.61 2.38 -5.85
CA ASN A 90 -12.96 2.87 -5.90
C ASN A 90 -13.57 2.54 -7.28
N GLU A 91 -14.56 1.65 -7.29
CA GLU A 91 -15.73 1.64 -8.20
C GLU A 91 -16.70 0.58 -7.66
N LEU A 92 -17.51 1.00 -6.68
CA LEU A 92 -18.76 0.34 -6.34
C LEU A 92 -19.80 0.78 -7.39
N SER A 93 -19.84 0.09 -8.52
CA SER A 93 -21.01 -0.03 -9.39
C SER A 93 -20.85 -1.24 -10.29
#